data_AF-A0A0C9SRS2-F1
#
_entry.id   AF-A0A0C9SRS2-F1
#
_cell.length_a   1.000
_cell.length_b   1.000
_cell.length_c   1.000
_cell.angle_alpha   90.00
_cell.angle_beta   90.00
_cell.angle_gamma   90.00
#
_symmetry.space_group_name_H-M   'P 1'
#
loop_
_entity.id
_entity.type
_entity.pdbx_description
1 polymer ?
#
loop_
_entity_poly.entity_id
_entity_poly.type
_entity_poly.pdbx_seq_one_letter_code
_entity_poly.pdbx_strand_id
1 'polypeptide(L)' 'LIIWDEVGAQGRHTIECVDWTLHDLLNRDVPFGGIAVVFGGDFRQMLPVVPHGSREQIV' A
#
# COMPACT_ATOMS: atom_id res chain seq x y z
N LEU A 1 12.23 9.89 -0.12
CA LEU A 1 11.16 9.95 -1.11
C LEU A 1 10.98 8.56 -1.66
N ILE A 2 9.79 7.98 -1.53
CA ILE A 2 9.40 6.69 -2.11
C ILE A 2 8.41 6.99 -3.23
N ILE A 3 8.64 6.45 -4.42
CA ILE A 3 7.68 6.49 -5.53
C ILE A 3 7.21 5.06 -5.74
N TRP A 4 5.92 4.84 -5.55
CA TRP A 4 5.33 3.52 -5.62
C TRP A 4 4.34 3.50 -6.78
N ASP A 5 4.77 2.92 -7.91
CA ASP A 5 3.94 2.76 -9.10
C ASP A 5 3.02 1.53 -9.00
N GLU A 6 1.91 1.55 -9.73
CA GLU A 6 0.86 0.52 -9.71
C GLU A 6 0.33 0.17 -8.31
N VAL A 7 0.20 1.16 -7.41
CA VAL A 7 -0.30 0.89 -6.04
C VAL A 7 -1.68 0.23 -6.03
N GLY A 8 -2.50 0.48 -7.06
CA GLY A 8 -3.83 -0.12 -7.22
C GLY A 8 -3.82 -1.64 -7.37
N ALA A 9 -2.70 -2.25 -7.74
CA ALA A 9 -2.53 -3.70 -7.77
C ALA A 9 -2.16 -4.31 -6.41
N GLN A 10 -1.83 -3.47 -5.42
CA GLN A 10 -1.38 -3.92 -4.11
C GLN A 10 -2.55 -4.04 -3.14
N GLY A 11 -2.53 -5.09 -2.32
CA GLY A 11 -3.48 -5.24 -1.23
C GLY A 11 -3.23 -4.22 -0.12
N ARG A 12 -4.29 -3.88 0.62
CA ARG A 12 -4.21 -3.01 1.81
C ARG A 12 -3.11 -3.43 2.79
N HIS A 13 -3.00 -4.73 3.05
CA HIS A 13 -1.97 -5.29 3.93
C HIS A 13 -0.54 -4.98 3.47
N THR A 14 -0.28 -4.91 2.16
CA THR A 14 1.05 -4.56 1.65
C THR A 14 1.43 -3.13 2.03
N ILE A 15 0.49 -2.19 1.90
CA ILE A 15 0.70 -0.79 2.25
C ILE A 15 0.89 -0.64 3.76
N GLU A 16 0.06 -1.31 4.56
CA GLU A 16 0.16 -1.32 6.03
C GLU A 16 1.46 -1.93 6.52
N CYS A 17 1.91 -3.06 5.95
CA CYS A 17 3.19 -3.67 6.29
C CYS A 17 4.37 -2.73 6.01
N VAL A 18 4.34 -2.01 4.89
CA VAL A 18 5.39 -1.04 4.56
C VAL A 18 5.39 0.12 5.55
N ASP A 19 4.22 0.67 5.88
CA ASP A 19 4.07 1.72 6.89
C ASP A 19 4.63 1.28 8.25
N TRP A 20 4.21 0.10 8.74
CA TRP A 20 4.69 -0.50 9.97
C TRP A 20 6.21 -0.71 9.99
N THR A 21 6.76 -1.21 8.88
CA THR A 21 8.21 -1.43 8.73
C THR A 21 8.98 -0.11 8.80
N LEU A 22 8.48 0.95 8.19
CA LEU A 22 9.12 2.27 8.22
C LEU A 22 8.99 2.94 9.59
N HIS A 23 7.86 2.77 10.26
CA HIS A 23 7.67 3.17 11.65
C HIS A 23 8.70 2.52 12.58
N ASP A 24 8.89 1.20 12.49
CA ASP A 24 9.84 0.45 13.30
C ASP A 24 11.30 0.85 13.00
N LEU A 25 11.67 0.92 11.72
CA LEU A 25 13.04 1.23 11.29
C LEU A 25 13.46 2.65 11.67
N LEU A 26 12.54 3.61 11.61
CA LEU A 26 12.82 5.03 11.84
C LEU A 26 12.50 5.46 13.27
N ASN A 27 11.85 4.61 14.06
CA ASN A 27 11.37 4.86 15.41
C ASN A 27 10.62 6.20 15.52
N ARG A 28 9.71 6.42 14.58
CA ARG A 28 8.93 7.66 14.45
C ARG A 28 7.47 7.33 14.30
N ASP A 29 6.63 7.90 15.16
CA ASP A 29 5.17 7.73 15.11
C ASP A 29 4.52 8.72 14.13
N VAL A 30 4.96 8.67 12.87
CA VAL A 30 4.37 9.43 11.76
C VAL A 30 4.27 8.54 10.52
N PRO A 31 3.25 8.73 9.65
CA PRO A 31 3.06 7.89 8.48
C PRO A 31 4.35 7.73 7.66
N PHE A 32 4.63 6.48 7.28
CA PHE A 32 5.82 6.04 6.56
C PHE A 32 7.13 6.51 7.20
N GLY A 33 7.15 6.66 8.53
CA GLY A 33 8.27 7.19 9.31
C GLY A 33 8.70 8.61 8.92
N GLY A 34 7.80 9.37 8.29
CA GLY A 34 8.04 10.73 7.80
C GLY A 34 8.75 10.79 6.44
N ILE A 35 8.86 9.65 5.75
CA ILE A 35 9.32 9.62 4.37
C ILE A 35 8.17 10.08 3.47
N ALA A 36 8.42 11.06 2.61
CA ALA A 36 7.47 11.41 1.56
C ALA A 36 7.25 10.21 0.62
N VAL A 37 5.99 9.76 0.50
CA VAL A 37 5.57 8.67 -0.40
C VAL A 37 4.64 9.21 -1.47
N VAL A 38 4.92 8.90 -2.73
CA VAL A 38 4.09 9.24 -3.88
C VAL A 38 3.53 7.95 -4.45
N PHE A 39 2.22 7.80 -4.40
CA PHE A 39 1.51 6.69 -5.01
C PHE A 39 1.16 7.01 -6.46
N GLY A 40 1.73 6.23 -7.36
CA GLY A 40 1.42 6.20 -8.78
C GLY A 40 0.64 4.93 -9.14
N GLY A 41 -0.06 4.98 -10.26
CA GLY A 41 -0.79 3.85 -10.82
C GLY A 41 -2.07 4.28 -11.54
N ASP A 42 -2.49 3.48 -12.51
CA ASP A 42 -3.80 3.65 -13.14
C ASP A 42 -4.82 2.78 -12.42
N PHE A 43 -5.58 3.39 -11.50
CA PHE A 43 -6.67 2.72 -10.78
C PHE A 43 -7.77 2.19 -11.70
N ARG A 44 -7.77 2.56 -13.00
CA ARG A 44 -8.72 2.06 -14.00
C ARG A 44 -8.19 0.86 -14.79
N GLN A 45 -6.92 0.49 -14.64
CA GLN A 45 -6.31 -0.63 -15.38
C GLN A 45 -6.30 -1.97 -14.63
N MET A 46 -6.43 -2.00 -13.31
CA MET A 46 -6.46 -3.26 -12.56
C MET A 46 -7.54 -3.23 -11.47
N LEU A 47 -8.51 -4.14 -11.58
CA LEU A 47 -9.25 -4.61 -10.42
C LEU A 47 -8.26 -5.36 -9.52
N PRO A 48 -8.24 -5.15 -8.20
CA PRO A 48 -7.39 -5.92 -7.31
C PRO A 48 -7.73 -7.41 -7.49
N VAL A 49 -6.79 -8.17 -8.04
CA VAL A 49 -6.95 -9.62 -8.22
C VAL A 49 -6.71 -10.24 -6.86
N VAL A 50 -7.80 -10.63 -6.18
CA VAL A 50 -7.73 -11.43 -4.95
C VAL A 50 -7.95 -12.89 -5.35
N PRO A 51 -6.89 -13.72 -5.46
CA PRO A 51 -7.07 -15.13 -5.75
C PRO A 51 -7.84 -15.75 -4.58
N HIS A 52 -8.98 -16.39 -4.85
CA HIS A 52 -9.84 -16.99 -3.82
C HIS A 52 -10.54 -15.96 -2.90
N GLY A 53 -10.72 -14.73 -3.38
CA GLY A 53 -11.39 -13.68 -2.61
C GLY A 53 -12.84 -14.00 -2.28
N SER A 54 -13.24 -13.80 -1.03
CA SER A 54 -14.64 -13.88 -0.60
C SER A 54 -15.39 -12.61 -0.99
N ARG A 55 -16.72 -12.65 -1.04
CA ARG A 55 -17.54 -11.51 -1.51
C ARG A 55 -17.37 -10.27 -0.63
N GLU A 56 -16.97 -10.46 0.63
CA GLU A 56 -16.69 -9.41 1.60
C GLU A 56 -15.35 -8.68 1.32
N GLN A 57 -14.50 -9.26 0.47
CA GLN A 57 -13.21 -8.70 0.06
C GLN A 57 -13.29 -7.97 -1.29
N ILE A 58 -14.43 -8.08 -1.98
CA ILE A 58 -14.78 -7.30 -3.17
C ILE A 58 -15.65 -6.14 -2.66
N VAL A 59 -15.09 -4.93 -2.64
CA VAL A 59 -15.81 -3.71 -2.24
C VAL A 59 -16.89 -3.37 -3.27
#